data_AF-A0A1G3LTQ0-F1
#
_entry.id   AF-A0A1G3LTQ0-F1
#
_cell.length_a   1.000
_cell.length_b   1.000
_cell.length_c   1.000
_cell.angle_alpha   90.00
_cell.angle_beta   90.00
_cell.angle_gamma   90.00
#
_symmetry.space_group_name_H-M   'P 1'
#
loop_
_entity.id
_entity.type
_entity.pdbx_description
1 polymer ?
#
loop_
_entity_poly.entity_id
_entity_poly.type
_entity_poly.pdbx_seq_one_letter_code
_entity_poly.pdbx_strand_id
1 'polypeptide(L)'
;MTWNQWCLGVQRQTERYLSWRRTRKARKKERQKKKNPVLDWVEAILSAVLIVLVINQFLLQAYQIPSQSMVDTLRIGDRIFVNKLLYGPELLPGIAKLPGFRAPRRGEVIIFENPSYIPIGPVMDFVQRIVYMVSLSLIDIDRDEYGQPKHHFLIKRAIGMPGDRLRMNQGNVELLPPGAESWVSEERLKEQLGMRYQLR
;
A
#
# COMPACT_ATOMS: atom_id res chain seq x y z
N MET A 1 -69.05 29.29 9.27
CA MET A 1 -67.64 29.15 9.67
C MET A 1 -67.16 30.53 10.13
N THR A 2 -66.94 30.74 11.43
CA THR A 2 -66.56 32.06 11.96
C THR A 2 -65.05 32.26 11.90
N TRP A 3 -64.59 33.50 11.70
CA TRP A 3 -63.17 33.87 11.56
C TRP A 3 -62.28 33.31 12.69
N ASN A 4 -62.80 33.30 13.93
CA ASN A 4 -62.13 32.74 15.09
C ASN A 4 -61.88 31.22 14.99
N GLN A 5 -62.79 30.45 14.37
CA GLN A 5 -62.60 29.01 14.19
C GLN A 5 -61.49 28.71 13.17
N TRP A 6 -61.33 29.56 12.17
CA TRP A 6 -60.26 29.43 11.17
C TRP A 6 -58.88 29.73 11.78
N CYS A 7 -58.74 30.84 12.51
CA CYS A 7 -57.48 31.19 13.20
C CYS A 7 -57.04 30.09 14.19
N LEU A 8 -57.98 29.54 14.97
CA LEU A 8 -57.69 28.46 15.91
C LEU A 8 -57.25 27.17 15.19
N GLY A 9 -57.74 26.91 13.98
CA GLY A 9 -57.31 25.78 13.15
C GLY A 9 -55.89 25.94 12.63
N VAL A 10 -55.56 27.13 12.11
CA VAL A 10 -54.23 27.48 11.61
C VAL A 10 -53.19 27.46 12.74
N GLN A 11 -53.54 28.03 13.91
CA GLN A 11 -52.67 28.02 15.08
C GLN A 11 -52.37 26.58 15.54
N ARG A 12 -53.38 25.71 15.62
CA ARG A 12 -53.19 24.30 16.00
C ARG A 12 -52.32 23.53 15.03
N GLN A 13 -52.48 23.72 13.72
CA GLN A 13 -51.60 23.07 12.73
C GLN A 13 -50.15 23.55 12.87
N THR A 14 -49.96 24.85 13.05
CA THR A 14 -48.63 25.45 13.19
C THR A 14 -47.93 24.97 14.45
N GLU A 15 -48.64 24.92 15.59
CA GLU A 15 -48.13 24.35 16.84
C GLU A 15 -47.78 22.86 16.72
N ARG A 16 -48.62 22.06 16.04
CA ARG A 16 -48.34 20.64 15.76
C ARG A 16 -47.08 20.46 14.91
N TYR A 17 -46.92 21.27 13.87
CA TYR A 17 -45.76 21.18 12.99
C TYR A 17 -44.46 21.63 13.68
N LEU A 18 -44.51 22.75 14.40
CA LEU A 18 -43.37 23.28 15.13
C LEU A 18 -42.97 22.36 16.30
N SER A 19 -43.92 21.80 17.05
CA SER A 19 -43.65 20.83 18.13
C SER A 19 -43.03 19.55 17.58
N TRP A 20 -43.51 19.04 16.45
CA TRP A 20 -42.92 17.86 15.79
C TRP A 20 -41.48 18.11 15.31
N ARG A 21 -41.21 19.29 14.72
CA ARG A 21 -39.83 19.68 14.34
C ARG A 21 -38.92 19.82 15.56
N ARG A 22 -39.42 20.45 16.63
CA ARG A 22 -38.65 20.72 17.86
C ARG A 22 -38.31 19.42 18.59
N THR A 23 -39.27 18.51 18.72
CA THR A 23 -39.05 17.18 19.31
C THR A 23 -38.10 16.31 18.48
N ARG A 24 -38.19 16.33 17.14
CA ARG A 24 -37.22 15.64 16.27
C ARG A 24 -35.79 16.18 16.43
N LYS A 25 -35.62 17.51 16.42
CA LYS A 25 -34.31 18.15 16.62
C LYS A 25 -33.76 17.87 18.02
N ALA A 26 -34.58 17.94 19.06
CA ALA A 26 -34.20 17.64 20.44
C ALA A 26 -33.72 16.18 20.59
N ARG A 27 -34.47 15.21 20.03
CA ARG A 27 -34.06 13.79 20.04
C ARG A 27 -32.73 13.54 19.31
N LYS A 28 -32.48 14.20 18.17
CA LYS A 28 -31.16 14.12 17.51
C LYS A 28 -30.05 14.73 18.37
N LYS A 29 -30.30 15.90 18.99
CA LYS A 29 -29.33 16.59 19.85
C LYS A 29 -29.02 15.79 21.12
N GLU A 30 -30.02 15.12 21.72
CA GLU A 30 -29.81 14.21 22.84
C GLU A 30 -29.04 12.96 22.44
N ARG A 31 -29.34 12.37 21.28
CA ARG A 31 -28.55 11.24 20.75
C ARG A 31 -27.09 11.64 20.50
N GLN A 32 -26.84 12.84 19.96
CA GLN A 32 -25.48 13.38 19.81
C GLN A 32 -24.82 13.70 21.15
N LYS A 33 -25.55 14.24 22.13
CA LYS A 33 -25.02 14.50 23.49
C LYS A 33 -24.68 13.21 24.25
N LYS A 34 -25.40 12.12 23.99
CA LYS A 34 -25.16 10.80 24.59
C LYS A 34 -24.00 10.04 23.96
N LYS A 35 -23.60 10.41 22.73
CA LYS A 35 -22.40 9.86 22.10
C LYS A 35 -21.19 10.56 22.68
N ASN A 36 -20.26 9.77 23.21
CA ASN A 36 -19.00 10.29 23.68
C ASN A 36 -18.19 10.74 22.47
N PRO A 37 -17.86 12.04 22.31
CA PRO A 37 -17.13 12.53 21.15
C PRO A 37 -15.78 11.83 20.99
N VAL A 38 -15.15 11.41 22.10
CA VAL A 38 -13.89 10.65 22.06
C VAL A 38 -14.08 9.28 21.42
N LEU A 39 -15.17 8.57 21.74
CA LEU A 39 -15.46 7.26 21.16
C LEU A 39 -15.75 7.35 19.66
N ASP A 40 -16.52 8.36 19.23
CA ASP A 40 -16.80 8.58 17.80
C ASP A 40 -15.48 8.88 17.03
N TRP A 41 -14.55 9.64 17.61
CA TRP A 41 -13.23 9.87 17.01
C TRP A 41 -12.36 8.62 16.97
N VAL A 42 -12.34 7.82 18.05
CA VAL A 42 -11.59 6.55 18.09
C VAL A 42 -12.12 5.57 17.05
N GLU A 43 -13.44 5.44 16.91
CA GLU A 43 -14.08 4.59 15.90
C GLU A 43 -13.73 5.05 14.47
N ALA A 44 -13.72 6.36 14.22
CA ALA A 44 -13.32 6.93 12.94
C ALA A 44 -11.84 6.67 12.61
N ILE A 45 -10.93 6.81 13.58
CA ILE A 45 -9.50 6.53 13.38
C ILE A 45 -9.28 5.03 13.16
N LEU A 46 -9.91 4.18 13.96
CA LEU A 46 -9.76 2.72 13.86
C LEU A 46 -10.28 2.21 12.50
N SER A 47 -11.42 2.71 12.03
CA SER A 47 -11.93 2.37 10.69
C SER A 47 -11.01 2.87 9.57
N ALA A 48 -10.45 4.08 9.67
CA ALA A 48 -9.48 4.58 8.70
C ALA A 48 -8.20 3.72 8.66
N VAL A 49 -7.65 3.35 9.82
CA VAL A 49 -6.48 2.45 9.93
C VAL A 49 -6.78 1.10 9.30
N LEU A 50 -7.95 0.51 9.58
CA LEU A 50 -8.34 -0.78 9.00
C LEU A 50 -8.41 -0.71 7.47
N ILE A 51 -9.00 0.35 6.92
CA ILE A 51 -9.08 0.55 5.46
C ILE A 51 -7.69 0.67 4.85
N VAL A 52 -6.80 1.48 5.45
CA VAL A 52 -5.41 1.63 4.98
C VAL A 52 -4.67 0.30 5.03
N LEU A 53 -4.83 -0.49 6.08
CA LEU A 53 -4.22 -1.82 6.19
C LEU A 53 -4.70 -2.75 5.08
N VAL A 54 -6.00 -2.80 4.80
CA VAL A 54 -6.57 -3.63 3.73
C VAL A 54 -6.05 -3.18 2.35
N ILE A 55 -6.03 -1.88 2.08
CA ILE A 55 -5.53 -1.34 0.80
C ILE A 55 -4.04 -1.66 0.62
N ASN A 56 -3.22 -1.42 1.65
CA ASN A 56 -1.78 -1.66 1.57
C ASN A 56 -1.43 -3.15 1.51
N GLN A 57 -2.25 -4.01 2.13
CA GLN A 57 -2.04 -5.45 2.09
C GLN A 57 -2.35 -6.03 0.69
N PHE A 58 -3.48 -5.64 0.09
CA PHE A 58 -4.02 -6.33 -1.09
C PHE A 58 -3.89 -5.59 -2.41
N LEU A 59 -3.97 -4.25 -2.41
CA LEU A 59 -4.11 -3.46 -3.63
C LEU A 59 -2.77 -2.82 -4.03
N LEU A 60 -2.34 -1.86 -3.23
CA LEU A 60 -1.25 -0.96 -3.58
C LEU A 60 -0.49 -0.56 -2.33
N GLN A 61 0.84 -0.65 -2.38
CA GLN A 61 1.70 -0.19 -1.30
C GLN A 61 2.72 0.81 -1.84
N ALA A 62 2.87 1.92 -1.13
CA ALA A 62 3.93 2.88 -1.38
C ALA A 62 5.21 2.40 -0.68
N TYR A 63 6.30 2.31 -1.43
CA TYR A 63 7.63 2.03 -0.90
C TYR A 63 8.54 3.22 -1.19
N GLN A 64 9.31 3.62 -0.19
CA GLN A 64 10.41 4.56 -0.37
C GLN A 64 11.69 3.80 -0.68
N ILE A 65 12.45 4.26 -1.67
CA ILE A 65 13.71 3.63 -2.07
C ILE A 65 14.81 4.08 -1.11
N PRO A 66 15.37 3.15 -0.32
CA PRO A 66 16.32 3.53 0.71
C PRO A 66 17.78 3.37 0.28
N SER A 67 18.04 2.55 -0.76
CA SER A 67 19.39 2.18 -1.17
C SER A 67 19.74 2.67 -2.57
N GLN A 68 21.03 2.88 -2.79
CA GLN A 68 21.57 3.39 -4.05
C GLN A 68 21.62 2.36 -5.20
N SER A 69 21.15 1.13 -4.97
CA SER A 69 21.35 0.02 -5.93
C SER A 69 20.55 0.12 -7.23
N MET A 70 19.61 1.08 -7.31
CA MET A 70 18.81 1.35 -8.51
C MET A 70 19.03 2.79 -9.01
N VAL A 71 20.09 3.49 -8.58
CA VAL A 71 20.26 4.95 -8.84
C VAL A 71 20.21 5.33 -10.31
N ASP A 72 20.69 4.47 -11.19
CA ASP A 72 20.64 4.71 -12.64
C ASP A 72 19.20 4.83 -13.18
N THR A 73 18.19 4.32 -12.46
CA THR A 73 16.77 4.47 -12.81
C THR A 73 15.95 5.24 -11.76
N LEU A 74 16.26 5.09 -10.48
CA LEU A 74 15.45 5.54 -9.35
C LEU A 74 16.35 6.14 -8.26
N ARG A 75 16.12 7.41 -7.90
CA ARG A 75 16.97 8.11 -6.94
C ARG A 75 16.61 7.72 -5.50
N ILE A 76 17.58 7.87 -4.60
CA ILE A 76 17.35 7.66 -3.16
C ILE A 76 16.27 8.64 -2.69
N GLY A 77 15.28 8.14 -1.97
CA GLY A 77 14.16 8.94 -1.46
C GLY A 77 12.95 9.02 -2.40
N ASP A 78 13.07 8.52 -3.64
CA ASP A 78 11.91 8.38 -4.52
C ASP A 78 10.89 7.39 -3.92
N ARG A 79 9.61 7.68 -4.15
CA ARG A 79 8.49 6.83 -3.74
C ARG A 79 7.89 6.15 -4.96
N ILE A 80 7.76 4.83 -4.88
CA ILE A 80 7.13 4.02 -5.92
C ILE A 80 5.87 3.35 -5.38
N PHE A 81 4.83 3.29 -6.22
CA PHE A 81 3.62 2.55 -5.93
C PHE A 81 3.72 1.17 -6.57
N VAL A 82 3.49 0.14 -5.77
CA VAL A 82 3.59 -1.25 -6.19
C VAL A 82 2.21 -1.86 -6.18
N ASN A 83 1.83 -2.44 -7.32
CA ASN A 83 0.57 -3.14 -7.45
C ASN A 83 0.74 -4.60 -7.01
N LYS A 84 0.30 -4.91 -5.79
CA LYS A 84 0.41 -6.25 -5.21
C LYS A 84 -0.64 -7.22 -5.77
N LEU A 85 -1.76 -6.68 -6.24
CA LEU A 85 -2.86 -7.47 -6.78
C LEU A 85 -2.41 -8.29 -7.99
N LEU A 86 -1.63 -7.71 -8.91
CA LEU A 86 -1.13 -8.42 -10.11
C LEU A 86 -0.19 -9.59 -9.80
N TYR A 87 0.69 -9.44 -8.81
CA TYR A 87 1.76 -10.40 -8.51
C TYR A 87 1.42 -11.39 -7.38
N GLY A 88 0.22 -11.28 -6.81
CA GLY A 88 -0.24 -12.12 -5.72
C GLY A 88 0.05 -11.47 -4.37
N PRO A 89 -0.96 -10.89 -3.71
CA PRO A 89 -0.76 -10.30 -2.40
C PRO A 89 -0.47 -11.40 -1.37
N GLU A 90 0.38 -11.07 -0.39
CA GLU A 90 0.54 -11.90 0.80
C GLU A 90 -0.78 -11.87 1.59
N LEU A 91 -1.34 -13.03 1.91
CA LEU A 91 -2.51 -13.14 2.79
C LEU A 91 -2.11 -12.93 4.24
N LEU A 92 -1.00 -13.56 4.62
CA LEU A 92 -0.40 -13.48 5.93
C LEU A 92 1.08 -13.13 5.75
N PRO A 93 1.59 -12.11 6.45
CA PRO A 93 3.01 -11.78 6.47
C PRO A 93 3.88 -13.02 6.66
N GLY A 94 4.72 -13.37 5.67
CA GLY A 94 5.68 -14.48 5.77
C GLY A 94 5.11 -15.91 5.79
N ILE A 95 3.79 -16.10 5.70
CA ILE A 95 3.17 -17.45 5.84
C ILE A 95 2.48 -17.89 4.55
N ALA A 96 1.71 -17.02 3.90
CA ALA A 96 0.86 -17.40 2.78
C ALA A 96 0.81 -16.30 1.71
N LYS A 97 1.07 -16.67 0.46
CA LYS A 97 0.99 -15.80 -0.71
C LYS A 97 -0.04 -16.34 -1.69
N LEU A 98 -0.91 -15.46 -2.20
CA LEU A 98 -1.85 -15.84 -3.25
C LEU A 98 -1.12 -16.02 -4.58
N PRO A 99 -1.60 -16.93 -5.46
CA PRO A 99 -1.08 -17.01 -6.82
C PRO A 99 -1.35 -15.67 -7.53
N GLY A 100 -0.30 -15.09 -8.10
CA GLY A 100 -0.41 -13.86 -8.88
C GLY A 100 -1.17 -14.09 -10.17
N PHE A 101 -1.94 -13.09 -10.62
CA PHE A 101 -2.60 -13.11 -11.93
C PHE A 101 -1.59 -13.07 -13.07
N ARG A 102 -0.37 -12.56 -12.82
CA ARG A 102 0.68 -12.43 -13.83
C ARG A 102 2.07 -12.61 -13.20
N ALA A 103 2.91 -13.38 -13.89
CA ALA A 103 4.33 -13.46 -13.58
C ALA A 103 5.04 -12.15 -14.00
N PRO A 104 6.07 -11.70 -13.26
CA PRO A 104 6.89 -10.56 -13.65
C PRO A 104 7.49 -10.79 -15.03
N ARG A 105 7.50 -9.77 -15.86
CA ARG A 105 8.17 -9.81 -17.17
C ARG A 105 9.60 -9.32 -17.05
N ARG A 106 10.41 -9.75 -18.02
CA ARG A 106 11.77 -9.26 -18.15
C ARG A 106 11.76 -7.74 -18.29
N GLY A 107 12.65 -7.07 -17.57
CA GLY A 107 12.79 -5.63 -17.53
C GLY A 107 11.93 -4.93 -16.48
N GLU A 108 10.95 -5.60 -15.87
CA GLU A 108 10.10 -5.00 -14.83
C GLU A 108 10.88 -4.84 -13.51
N VAL A 109 10.54 -3.80 -12.74
CA VAL A 109 11.06 -3.60 -11.38
C VAL A 109 10.22 -4.46 -10.45
N ILE A 110 10.89 -5.34 -9.72
CA ILE A 110 10.28 -6.29 -8.80
C ILE A 110 10.74 -6.01 -7.37
N ILE A 111 9.87 -6.37 -6.43
CA ILE A 111 10.16 -6.32 -5.00
C ILE A 111 10.08 -7.73 -4.45
N PHE A 112 11.08 -8.13 -3.67
CA PHE A 112 11.11 -9.42 -2.99
C PHE A 112 11.66 -9.28 -1.58
N GLU A 113 11.37 -10.27 -0.74
CA GLU A 113 11.86 -10.33 0.63
C GLU A 113 13.36 -10.56 0.65
N ASN A 114 14.07 -9.84 1.51
CA ASN A 114 15.51 -9.98 1.65
C ASN A 114 15.84 -11.31 2.35
N PRO A 115 16.56 -12.26 1.70
CA PRO A 115 16.88 -13.55 2.31
C PRO A 115 17.80 -13.43 3.53
N SER A 116 18.56 -12.34 3.65
CA SER A 116 19.45 -12.07 4.78
C SER A 116 18.74 -11.37 5.95
N TYR A 117 17.42 -11.12 5.84
CA TYR A 117 16.65 -10.49 6.90
C TYR A 117 16.30 -11.51 8.00
N ILE A 118 16.94 -11.35 9.16
CA ILE A 118 16.62 -12.14 10.37
C ILE A 118 15.80 -11.25 11.31
N PRO A 119 14.51 -11.53 11.55
CA PRO A 119 13.71 -10.75 12.48
C PRO A 119 14.21 -10.92 13.92
N ILE A 120 14.18 -9.82 14.69
CA ILE A 120 14.54 -9.83 16.13
C ILE A 120 13.52 -10.64 16.94
N GLY A 121 12.27 -10.75 16.45
CA GLY A 121 11.23 -11.62 16.97
C GLY A 121 9.88 -11.47 16.24
N PRO A 122 8.97 -12.45 16.35
CA PRO A 122 7.73 -12.51 15.54
C PRO A 122 6.73 -11.40 15.88
N VAL A 123 6.63 -11.01 17.15
CA VAL A 123 5.70 -9.95 17.58
C VAL A 123 6.18 -8.57 17.12
N MET A 124 7.49 -8.31 17.23
CA MET A 124 8.05 -7.02 16.85
C MET A 124 7.97 -6.79 15.34
N ASP A 125 8.23 -7.82 14.54
CA ASP A 125 8.07 -7.80 13.09
C ASP A 125 6.62 -7.46 12.67
N PHE A 126 5.64 -8.10 13.32
CA PHE A 126 4.22 -7.83 13.07
C PHE A 126 3.84 -6.37 13.40
N VAL A 127 4.25 -5.88 14.57
CA VAL A 127 3.95 -4.50 15.01
C VAL A 127 4.62 -3.49 14.08
N GLN A 128 5.90 -3.69 13.75
CA GLN A 128 6.62 -2.82 12.82
C GLN A 128 5.93 -2.80 11.46
N ARG A 129 5.50 -3.95 10.94
CA ARG A 129 4.82 -4.02 9.65
C ARG A 129 3.50 -3.25 9.65
N ILE A 130 2.70 -3.33 10.72
CA ILE A 130 1.50 -2.51 10.88
C ILE A 130 1.86 -1.03 10.90
N VAL A 131 2.85 -0.63 11.69
CA VAL A 131 3.28 0.77 11.79
C VAL A 131 3.79 1.28 10.45
N TYR A 132 4.58 0.48 9.72
CA TYR A 132 5.07 0.80 8.39
C TYR A 132 3.94 0.99 7.37
N MET A 133 2.93 0.11 7.40
CA MET A 133 1.77 0.20 6.52
C MET A 133 0.89 1.42 6.85
N VAL A 134 0.59 1.66 8.12
CA VAL A 134 -0.24 2.80 8.54
C VAL A 134 0.48 4.13 8.34
N SER A 135 1.81 4.14 8.50
CA SER A 135 2.65 5.31 8.26
C SER A 135 3.02 5.52 6.79
N LEU A 136 2.48 4.73 5.85
CA LEU A 136 2.79 4.86 4.41
C LEU A 136 4.30 4.82 4.11
N SER A 137 5.02 3.89 4.72
CA SER A 137 6.48 3.74 4.59
C SER A 137 7.30 4.93 5.12
N LEU A 138 6.72 5.84 5.91
CA LEU A 138 7.45 6.98 6.48
C LEU A 138 8.32 6.60 7.67
N ILE A 139 7.89 5.61 8.46
CA ILE A 139 8.52 5.24 9.71
C ILE A 139 9.04 3.81 9.58
N ASP A 140 10.37 3.68 9.59
CA ASP A 140 11.05 2.40 9.72
C ASP A 140 11.77 2.36 11.08
N ILE A 141 11.38 1.42 11.93
CA ILE A 141 11.79 1.36 13.33
C ILE A 141 12.95 0.36 13.53
N ASP A 142 13.12 -0.61 12.62
CA ASP A 142 14.17 -1.62 12.73
C ASP A 142 15.49 -1.04 12.24
N ARG A 143 16.36 -0.76 13.21
CA ARG A 143 17.73 -0.34 12.97
C ARG A 143 18.66 -1.48 13.36
N ASP A 144 19.64 -1.75 12.52
CA ASP A 144 20.71 -2.68 12.85
C ASP A 144 21.56 -2.17 14.03
N GLU A 145 22.49 -2.99 14.48
CA GLU A 145 23.43 -2.67 15.57
C GLU A 145 24.27 -1.41 15.29
N TYR A 146 24.35 -1.00 14.02
CA TYR A 146 25.07 0.19 13.54
C TYR A 146 24.14 1.39 13.27
N GLY A 147 22.84 1.29 13.59
CA GLY A 147 21.86 2.36 13.43
C GLY A 147 21.29 2.53 12.02
N GLN A 148 21.61 1.65 11.06
CA GLN A 148 21.10 1.67 9.70
C GLN A 148 19.74 0.98 9.61
N PRO A 149 18.79 1.49 8.82
CA PRO A 149 17.49 0.85 8.63
C PRO A 149 17.64 -0.54 7.99
N LYS A 150 17.07 -1.56 8.63
CA LYS A 150 17.13 -2.95 8.16
C LYS A 150 16.04 -3.20 7.12
N HIS A 151 16.41 -3.16 5.85
CA HIS A 151 15.43 -3.32 4.77
C HIS A 151 14.92 -4.76 4.63
N HIS A 152 13.64 -4.96 4.96
CA HIS A 152 12.93 -6.22 4.77
C HIS A 152 12.71 -6.54 3.29
N PHE A 153 12.56 -5.52 2.44
CA PHE A 153 12.31 -5.68 1.01
C PHE A 153 13.47 -5.15 0.16
N LEU A 154 13.80 -5.89 -0.90
CA LEU A 154 14.76 -5.48 -1.92
C LEU A 154 14.02 -5.12 -3.21
N ILE A 155 14.38 -3.98 -3.79
CA ILE A 155 13.86 -3.49 -5.07
C ILE A 155 14.95 -3.73 -6.11
N LYS A 156 14.67 -4.58 -7.10
CA LYS A 156 15.60 -4.93 -8.18
C LYS A 156 14.88 -5.00 -9.52
N ARG A 157 15.63 -5.05 -10.61
CA ARG A 157 15.07 -5.27 -11.96
C ARG A 157 15.18 -6.74 -12.35
N ALA A 158 14.10 -7.30 -12.90
CA ALA A 158 14.08 -8.68 -13.38
C ALA A 158 14.80 -8.78 -14.74
N ILE A 159 16.04 -9.26 -14.75
CA ILE A 159 16.80 -9.49 -15.99
C ILE A 159 16.74 -10.95 -16.45
N GLY A 160 16.83 -11.90 -15.52
CA GLY A 160 16.69 -13.33 -15.79
C GLY A 160 15.28 -13.84 -15.51
N MET A 161 14.77 -14.66 -16.41
CA MET A 161 13.49 -15.35 -16.31
C MET A 161 13.71 -16.85 -16.06
N PRO A 162 12.70 -17.58 -15.53
CA PRO A 162 12.81 -19.03 -15.38
C PRO A 162 13.19 -19.72 -16.70
N GLY A 163 14.25 -20.54 -16.66
CA GLY A 163 14.79 -21.24 -17.83
C GLY A 163 15.93 -20.52 -18.55
N ASP A 164 16.24 -19.27 -18.22
CA ASP A 164 17.42 -18.59 -18.74
C ASP A 164 18.70 -19.08 -18.08
N ARG A 165 19.79 -19.11 -18.85
CA ARG A 165 21.15 -19.22 -18.31
C ARG A 165 21.80 -17.84 -18.29
N LEU A 166 22.40 -17.49 -17.16
CA LEU A 166 23.09 -16.22 -16.97
C LEU A 166 24.59 -16.48 -16.79
N ARG A 167 25.41 -15.65 -17.40
CA ARG A 167 26.85 -15.63 -17.23
C ARG A 167 27.29 -14.18 -17.00
N MET A 168 28.25 -14.00 -16.12
CA MET A 168 28.90 -12.70 -15.95
C MET A 168 30.28 -12.76 -16.57
N ASN A 169 30.58 -11.82 -17.47
CA ASN A 169 31.84 -11.75 -18.20
C ASN A 169 32.37 -10.31 -18.14
N GLN A 170 33.52 -10.10 -17.48
CA GLN A 170 34.15 -8.77 -17.33
C GLN A 170 33.22 -7.67 -16.81
N GLY A 171 32.30 -8.00 -15.89
CA GLY A 171 31.32 -7.05 -15.35
C GLY A 171 30.02 -6.93 -16.16
N ASN A 172 29.96 -7.49 -17.37
CA ASN A 172 28.76 -7.52 -18.20
C ASN A 172 27.96 -8.81 -17.98
N VAL A 173 26.63 -8.70 -17.98
CA VAL A 173 25.74 -9.85 -17.91
C VAL A 173 25.41 -10.33 -19.33
N GLU A 174 25.68 -11.61 -19.58
CA GLU A 174 25.27 -12.33 -20.77
C GLU A 174 24.14 -13.30 -20.40
N LEU A 175 23.15 -13.40 -21.26
CA LEU A 175 21.96 -14.22 -21.05
C LEU A 175 21.71 -15.12 -22.26
N LEU A 176 21.31 -16.34 -21.97
CA LEU A 176 20.98 -17.36 -22.97
C LEU A 176 19.55 -17.84 -22.71
N PRO A 177 18.57 -17.34 -23.48
CA PRO A 177 17.19 -17.78 -23.40
C PRO A 177 17.04 -19.27 -23.71
N PRO A 178 15.97 -19.93 -23.23
CA PRO A 178 15.70 -21.32 -23.56
C PRO A 178 15.50 -21.46 -25.09
N GLY A 179 16.30 -22.31 -25.72
CA GLY A 179 16.28 -22.54 -27.17
C GLY A 179 17.15 -21.58 -28.01
N ALA A 180 17.85 -20.63 -27.38
CA ALA A 180 18.81 -19.79 -28.10
C ALA A 180 20.15 -20.54 -28.30
N GLU A 181 20.76 -20.37 -29.47
CA GLU A 181 22.06 -20.96 -29.83
C GLU A 181 23.24 -20.10 -29.39
N SER A 182 23.04 -18.79 -29.19
CA SER A 182 24.10 -17.85 -28.85
C SER A 182 23.77 -16.98 -27.63
N TRP A 183 24.82 -16.63 -26.89
CA TRP A 183 24.74 -15.72 -25.76
C TRP A 183 24.41 -14.30 -26.26
N VAL A 184 23.42 -13.68 -25.62
CA VAL A 184 23.01 -12.31 -25.89
C VAL A 184 23.53 -11.42 -24.77
N SER A 185 24.21 -10.32 -25.11
CA SER A 185 24.63 -9.35 -24.11
C SER A 185 23.43 -8.58 -23.56
N GLU A 186 23.53 -8.12 -22.31
CA GLU A 186 22.50 -7.28 -21.68
C GLU A 186 22.15 -6.06 -22.54
N GLU A 187 23.15 -5.44 -23.18
CA GLU A 187 23.00 -4.28 -24.06
C GLU A 187 22.11 -4.57 -25.28
N ARG A 188 22.39 -5.66 -26.01
CA ARG A 188 21.54 -6.05 -27.15
C ARG A 188 20.12 -6.39 -26.72
N LEU A 189 19.98 -7.04 -25.57
CA LEU A 189 18.66 -7.36 -25.02
C LEU A 189 17.88 -6.07 -24.67
N LYS A 190 18.55 -5.07 -24.09
CA LYS A 190 17.97 -3.75 -23.79
C LYS A 190 17.45 -3.08 -25.06
N GLU A 191 18.24 -3.09 -26.13
CA GLU A 191 17.84 -2.55 -27.44
C GLU A 191 16.63 -3.29 -28.03
N GLN A 192 16.65 -4.63 -28.02
CA GLN A 192 15.57 -5.46 -28.55
C GLN A 192 14.25 -5.28 -27.80
N LEU A 193 14.32 -5.10 -26.48
CA LEU A 193 13.15 -4.85 -25.63
C LEU A 193 12.72 -3.38 -25.62
N GLY A 194 13.40 -2.51 -26.37
CA GLY A 194 13.15 -1.07 -26.35
C GLY A 194 13.38 -0.44 -24.98
N MET A 195 14.14 -1.09 -24.09
CA MET A 195 14.44 -0.61 -22.75
C MET A 195 15.51 0.47 -22.82
N ARG A 196 15.11 1.72 -23.05
CA ARG A 196 15.97 2.87 -22.82
C ARG A 196 15.91 3.23 -21.35
N TYR A 197 16.96 2.97 -20.59
CA TYR A 197 17.09 3.56 -19.26
C TYR A 197 17.30 5.06 -19.46
N GLN A 198 16.30 5.85 -19.10
CA GLN A 198 16.53 7.27 -18.93
C GLN A 198 17.35 7.41 -17.64
N LEU A 199 18.68 7.44 -17.79
CA LEU A 199 19.58 7.93 -16.77
C LEU A 199 19.14 9.37 -16.50
N ARG A 200 18.57 9.64 -15.33
CA ARG A 200 17.97 10.93 -15.00
C ARG A 200 18.77 11.67 -13.96
#